data_AF-A0A2H9MJH8-F1
#
_entry.id   AF-A0A2H9MJH8-F1
#
_cell.length_a   1.000
_cell.length_b   1.000
_cell.length_c   1.000
_cell.angle_alpha   90.00
_cell.angle_beta   90.00
_cell.angle_gamma   90.00
#
_symmetry.space_group_name_H-M   'P 1'
#
loop_
_entity.id
_entity.type
_entity.pdbx_description
1 polymer ?
#
loop_
_entity_poly.entity_id
_entity_poly.type
_entity_poly.pdbx_seq_one_letter_code
_entity_poly.pdbx_strand_id
1 'polypeptide(L)' 'MFQQFVNRGEELSFLEKMYSENKPKFIVIYGRRRIGKTALMKKFIKNKPHIYFLADNRGNKQNIQEMQHFMGE' A
#
# COMPACT_ATOMS: atom_id res chain seq x y z
N MET A 1 5.61 -22.01 -7.22
CA MET A 1 6.07 -21.09 -8.29
C MET A 1 6.48 -19.78 -7.64
N PHE A 2 7.77 -19.43 -7.63
CA PHE A 2 8.21 -18.12 -7.15
C PHE A 2 7.76 -17.06 -8.17
N GLN A 3 6.79 -16.23 -7.80
CA GLN A 3 6.38 -15.12 -8.66
C GLN A 3 7.49 -14.06 -8.62
N GLN A 4 8.29 -13.99 -9.67
CA GLN A 4 9.34 -12.99 -9.81
C GLN A 4 8.69 -11.60 -9.96
N PHE A 5 9.08 -10.65 -9.10
CA PHE A 5 8.68 -9.25 -9.21
C PHE A 5 9.66 -8.56 -10.16
N VAL A 6 9.21 -8.22 -11.36
CA VAL A 6 10.04 -7.65 -12.43
C VAL A 6 9.66 -6.19 -12.64
N ASN A 7 10.66 -5.34 -12.91
CA ASN A 7 10.52 -3.91 -13.12
C ASN A 7 10.05 -3.17 -11.83
N ARG A 8 9.62 -1.91 -11.97
CA ARG A 8 9.16 -1.02 -10.89
C ARG A 8 10.24 -0.56 -9.91
N GLY A 9 11.51 -0.60 -10.33
CA GLY A 9 12.64 -0.21 -9.48
C GLY A 9 12.59 1.27 -9.10
N GLU A 10 12.20 2.14 -10.03
CA GLU A 10 12.08 3.58 -9.80
C GLU A 10 10.95 3.89 -8.81
N GLU A 11 9.77 3.31 -8.99
CA GLU A 11 8.64 3.52 -8.08
C GLU A 11 8.90 2.95 -6.68
N LEU A 12 9.57 1.79 -6.59
CA LEU A 12 10.01 1.26 -5.29
C LEU A 12 11.02 2.20 -4.63
N SER A 13 12.05 2.64 -5.36
CA SER A 13 13.06 3.56 -4.84
C SER A 13 12.45 4.87 -4.35
N PHE A 14 11.49 5.42 -5.09
CA PHE A 14 10.70 6.58 -4.67
C PHE A 14 9.99 6.30 -3.33
N LEU A 15 9.25 5.19 -3.21
CA LEU A 15 8.54 4.85 -1.97
C LEU A 15 9.49 4.64 -0.79
N GLU A 16 10.63 3.97 -0.98
CA GLU A 16 11.65 3.78 0.08
C GLU A 16 12.25 5.11 0.52
N LYS A 17 12.60 6.00 -0.43
CA LYS A 17 13.10 7.33 -0.12
C LYS A 17 12.10 8.10 0.73
N MET A 18 10.84 8.15 0.30
CA MET A 18 9.79 8.86 1.04
C MET A 18 9.54 8.27 2.43
N TYR A 19 9.67 6.95 2.59
CA TYR A 19 9.52 6.26 3.88
C TYR A 19 10.71 6.52 4.82
N SER A 20 11.92 6.68 4.28
CA SER A 20 13.12 6.97 5.07
C SER A 20 13.14 8.38 5.67
N GLU A 21 12.36 9.30 5.11
CA GLU A 21 12.21 10.66 5.62
C GLU A 21 11.30 10.67 6.86
N ASN A 22 11.78 11.23 7.98
CA ASN A 22 11.00 11.36 9.22
C ASN A 22 9.98 12.52 9.15
N LYS A 23 9.11 12.50 8.12
CA LYS A 23 8.06 13.48 7.88
C LYS A 23 6.80 12.78 7.37
N PRO A 24 5.59 13.18 7.81
CA PRO A 24 4.35 12.63 7.28
C PRO A 24 4.24 12.81 5.76
N LYS A 25 3.88 11.75 5.04
CA LYS A 25 3.70 11.76 3.58
C LYS A 25 2.32 11.22 3.21
N PHE A 26 1.68 11.87 2.23
CA PHE A 26 0.48 11.37 1.58
C PHE A 26 0.81 11.05 0.12
N ILE A 27 0.76 9.77 -0.25
CA ILE A 27 1.17 9.28 -1.57
C ILE A 27 -0.02 8.60 -2.24
N VAL A 28 -0.36 9.06 -3.44
CA VAL A 28 -1.42 8.47 -4.27
C VAL A 28 -0.80 7.63 -5.38
N ILE A 29 -1.09 6.33 -5.39
CA ILE A 29 -0.66 5.41 -6.46
C ILE A 29 -1.84 5.16 -7.41
N TYR A 30 -1.73 5.66 -8.64
CA TYR A 30 -2.79 5.57 -9.65
C TYR A 30 -2.30 4.87 -10.93
N GLY A 31 -3.23 4.58 -11.84
CA GLY A 31 -2.94 3.95 -13.14
C GLY A 31 -4.01 2.95 -13.56
N ARG A 32 -3.88 2.37 -14.76
CA ARG A 32 -4.88 1.45 -15.34
C ARG A 32 -5.12 0.19 -14.49
N ARG A 33 -6.29 -0.45 -14.66
CA ARG A 33 -6.59 -1.72 -13.98
C ARG A 33 -5.56 -2.79 -14.41
N ARG A 34 -5.11 -3.64 -13.47
CA ARG A 34 -4.15 -4.74 -13.68
C ARG A 34 -2.70 -4.38 -14.08
N ILE A 35 -2.26 -3.13 -13.92
CA ILE A 35 -0.84 -2.74 -14.15
C ILE A 35 0.13 -3.08 -13.00
N GLY A 36 -0.32 -3.81 -11.98
CA GLY A 36 0.55 -4.24 -10.87
C GLY A 36 0.66 -3.27 -9.67
N LYS A 37 -0.24 -2.28 -9.54
CA LYS A 37 -0.25 -1.35 -8.38
C LYS A 37 -0.29 -2.06 -7.03
N THR A 38 -1.20 -3.02 -6.89
CA THR A 38 -1.33 -3.82 -5.66
C THR A 38 -0.07 -4.65 -5.39
N ALA A 39 0.57 -5.17 -6.45
CA ALA A 39 1.83 -5.91 -6.30
C ALA A 39 2.97 -4.99 -5.84
N LEU A 40 3.05 -3.77 -6.38
CA LEU A 40 4.00 -2.74 -5.95
C LEU A 40 3.83 -2.40 -4.46
N MET A 41 2.60 -2.11 -4.02
CA MET A 41 2.31 -1.81 -2.61
C MET A 41 2.67 -3.00 -1.70
N LYS A 42 2.22 -4.22 -2.04
CA LYS A 42 2.53 -5.43 -1.26
C LYS A 42 4.04 -5.70 -1.19
N LYS A 43 4.78 -5.41 -2.25
CA LYS A 43 6.24 -5.53 -2.27
C LYS A 43 6.90 -4.52 -1.35
N PHE A 44 6.46 -3.25 -1.40
CA PHE A 44 6.98 -2.17 -0.58
C PHE A 44 6.76 -2.40 0.93
N ILE A 45 5.57 -2.86 1.34
CA ILE A 45 5.22 -3.02 2.76
C ILE A 45 5.75 -4.31 3.41
N LYS A 46 6.23 -5.29 2.63
CA LYS A 46 6.51 -6.67 3.08
C LYS A 46 7.34 -6.78 4.37
N ASN A 47 8.31 -5.88 4.56
CA ASN A 47 9.25 -5.92 5.68
C ASN A 47 9.18 -4.63 6.54
N LYS A 48 8.01 -4.00 6.60
CA LYS A 48 7.79 -2.75 7.33
C LYS A 48 6.60 -2.88 8.27
N PRO A 49 6.58 -2.21 9.43
CA PRO A 49 5.34 -2.03 10.19
C PRO A 49 4.32 -1.32 9.29
N HIS A 50 3.15 -1.92 9.10
CA HIS A 50 2.12 -1.37 8.23
C HIS A 50 0.73 -1.85 8.63
N ILE A 51 -0.27 -1.02 8.31
CA ILE A 51 -1.68 -1.41 8.28
C ILE A 51 -2.08 -1.52 6.80
N TYR A 52 -2.59 -2.69 6.40
CA TYR A 52 -3.11 -2.89 5.06
C TYR A 52 -4.64 -2.93 5.10
N PHE A 53 -5.26 -1.85 4.64
CA PHE A 53 -6.70 -1.72 4.59
C PHE A 53 -7.21 -1.75 3.14
N LEU A 54 -8.18 -2.64 2.86
CA LEU A 54 -8.82 -2.74 1.55
C LEU A 54 -10.27 -2.27 1.67
N ALA A 55 -10.52 -1.02 1.29
CA ALA A 55 -11.88 -0.51 1.18
C ALA A 55 -12.63 -1.26 0.07
N ASP A 56 -13.88 -1.61 0.33
CA ASP A 56 -14.77 -2.23 -0.65
C ASP A 56 -16.12 -1.50 -0.76
N ASN A 57 -17.01 -2.07 -1.57
CA ASN A 57 -18.31 -1.48 -1.92
C ASN A 57 -19.39 -1.64 -0.83
N ARG A 58 -19.06 -2.12 0.39
CA ARG A 58 -20.02 -2.22 1.51
C ARG A 58 -20.45 -0.85 2.04
N GLY A 59 -19.70 0.21 1.74
CA GLY A 59 -20.02 1.58 2.09
C GLY A 59 -19.06 2.20 3.12
N ASN A 60 -19.07 3.53 3.21
CA ASN A 60 -18.12 4.27 4.05
C ASN A 60 -18.22 3.93 5.54
N LYS A 61 -19.45 3.69 6.04
CA LYS A 61 -19.66 3.38 7.47
C LYS A 61 -18.95 2.10 7.87
N GLN A 62 -19.12 1.04 7.09
CA GLN A 62 -18.50 -0.26 7.31
C GLN A 62 -16.97 -0.16 7.16
N ASN A 63 -16.49 0.50 6.11
CA ASN A 63 -15.06 0.71 5.88
C ASN A 63 -14.38 1.46 7.04
N ILE A 64 -15.02 2.49 7.60
CA ILE A 64 -14.49 3.25 8.74
C ILE A 64 -14.45 2.37 10.01
N GLN A 65 -15.51 1.61 10.29
CA GLN A 65 -15.56 0.73 11.46
C GLN A 65 -14.46 -0.34 11.41
N GLU A 66 -14.21 -0.94 10.25
CA GLU A 66 -13.13 -1.91 10.07
C GLU A 66 -11.75 -1.28 10.24
N MET A 67 -11.54 -0.10 9.65
CA MET A 67 -10.28 0.63 9.81
C MET A 67 -10.00 0.99 11.28
N GLN A 68 -11.02 1.41 12.04
CA GLN A 68 -10.89 1.68 13.48
C GLN A 68 -10.47 0.42 14.26
N HIS A 69 -11.07 -0.72 13.95
CA HIS A 69 -10.71 -1.99 14.59
C HIS A 69 -9.25 -2.36 14.32
N PHE A 70 -8.79 -2.28 13.07
CA PHE A 70 -7.38 -2.57 12.71
C PHE A 70 -6.36 -1.59 13.29
N MET A 71 -6.78 -0.37 13.66
CA MET A 71 -5.88 0.64 14.24
C MET A 71 -5.85 0.61 15.78
N GLY A 72 -6.83 -0.02 16.41
CA GLY A 72 -6.95 -0.09 17.87
C GLY A 72 -6.30 -1.31 18.52
N GLU A 73 -5.97 -2.32 17.72
CA GLU A 73 -5.12 -3.47 18.09
C GLU A 73 -3.63 -3.16 17.87
#